data_AF-A0A961VQ54-F1
#
_entry.id   AF-A0A961VQ54-F1
#
_cell.length_a   1.000
_cell.length_b   1.000
_cell.length_c   1.000
_cell.angle_alpha   90.00
_cell.angle_beta   90.00
_cell.angle_gamma   90.00
#
_symmetry.space_group_name_H-M   'P 1'
#
loop_
_entity.id
_entity.type
_entity.pdbx_description
1 polymer ?
#
loop_
_entity_poly.entity_id
_entity_poly.type
_entity_poly.pdbx_seq_one_letter_code
_entity_poly.pdbx_strand_id
1 'polypeptide(L)' 'MKLKSGGHTYWAFANANETAHGDHVGHVWNYGLNTWGWERDYKGGGRDFNDLVVQLDFTSAYGHGWLV' A
#
# COMPACT_ATOMS: atom_id res chain seq x y z
N MET A 1 -11.29 -3.36 0.85
CA MET A 1 -11.64 -3.38 2.28
C MET A 1 -11.36 -2.01 2.90
N LYS A 2 -12.24 -1.52 3.79
CA LYS A 2 -12.11 -0.23 4.48
C LYS A 2 -11.93 -0.48 5.98
N LEU A 3 -10.85 0.03 6.56
CA LEU A 3 -10.55 -0.06 8.01
C LEU A 3 -10.56 1.34 8.63
N LYS A 4 -11.03 1.44 9.88
CA LYS A 4 -11.00 2.68 10.67
C LYS A 4 -10.32 2.42 12.01
N SER A 5 -9.32 3.23 12.35
CA SER A 5 -8.62 3.21 13.66
C SER A 5 -8.19 4.62 14.04
N GLY A 6 -8.45 5.04 15.28
CA GLY A 6 -7.97 6.33 15.80
C GLY A 6 -8.41 7.58 15.02
N GLY A 7 -9.52 7.54 14.29
CA GLY A 7 -9.96 8.64 13.40
C GLY A 7 -9.37 8.61 12.00
N HIS A 8 -8.41 7.71 11.73
CA HIS A 8 -7.85 7.49 10.40
C HIS A 8 -8.65 6.47 9.61
N THR A 9 -8.70 6.66 8.29
CA THR A 9 -9.35 5.74 7.34
C THR A 9 -8.30 5.16 6.40
N TYR A 10 -8.30 3.84 6.27
CA TYR A 10 -7.36 3.09 5.43
C TYR A 10 -8.12 2.32 4.35
N TRP A 11 -7.52 2.27 3.16
CA TRP A 11 -8.07 1.58 1.99
C TRP A 11 -7.08 0.52 1.52
N ALA A 12 -7.56 -0.70 1.38
CA ALA A 12 -6.80 -1.81 0.80
C ALA A 12 -7.60 -2.44 -0.35
N PHE A 13 -6.94 -2.69 -1.48
CA PHE A 13 -7.51 -3.35 -2.65
C PHE A 13 -7.28 -4.86 -2.55
N ALA A 14 -8.13 -5.56 -1.79
CA ALA A 14 -8.02 -7.02 -1.64
C ALA A 14 -8.70 -7.79 -2.80
N ASN A 15 -9.75 -7.23 -3.41
CA ASN A 15 -10.55 -7.93 -4.43
C ASN A 15 -9.95 -7.87 -5.85
N ALA A 16 -8.86 -7.12 -6.05
CA ALA A 16 -8.14 -7.06 -7.33
C ALA A 16 -6.97 -8.05 -7.41
N ASN A 17 -6.64 -8.70 -6.30
CA ASN A 17 -5.53 -9.66 -6.22
C ASN A 17 -6.06 -11.10 -6.25
N GLU A 18 -5.15 -12.06 -6.36
CA GLU A 18 -5.45 -13.47 -6.32
C GLU A 18 -6.00 -13.95 -4.97
N THR A 19 -6.54 -15.16 -4.99
CA THR A 19 -6.79 -15.94 -3.80
C THR A 19 -5.71 -17.01 -3.62
N ALA A 20 -5.26 -17.20 -2.38
CA ALA A 20 -4.36 -18.27 -1.99
C ALA A 20 -4.94 -18.97 -0.76
N HIS A 21 -5.04 -20.30 -0.80
CA HIS A 21 -5.63 -21.10 0.29
C HIS A 21 -7.07 -20.72 0.67
N GLY A 22 -7.83 -20.15 -0.28
CA GLY A 22 -9.23 -19.73 -0.06
C GLY A 22 -9.40 -18.29 0.41
N ASP A 23 -8.30 -17.60 0.75
CA ASP A 23 -8.31 -16.21 1.20
C ASP A 23 -7.75 -15.26 0.15
N HIS A 24 -8.19 -14.00 0.17
CA HIS A 24 -7.61 -12.94 -0.64
C HIS A 24 -6.20 -12.59 -0.16
N VAL A 25 -5.28 -12.39 -1.10
CA VAL A 25 -3.89 -12.05 -0.80
C VAL A 25 -3.69 -10.54 -0.79
N GLY A 26 -3.11 -10.03 0.30
CA GLY A 26 -2.68 -8.64 0.40
C GLY A 26 -1.31 -8.46 -0.23
N HIS A 27 -1.20 -7.58 -1.24
CA HIS A 27 0.07 -7.23 -1.89
C HIS A 27 0.57 -5.84 -1.54
N VAL A 28 -0.20 -5.07 -0.78
CA VAL A 28 0.09 -3.67 -0.49
C VAL A 28 -0.08 -3.42 0.98
N TRP A 29 0.91 -2.80 1.60
CA TRP A 29 0.90 -2.42 3.00
C TRP A 29 1.12 -0.92 3.16
N ASN A 30 0.45 -0.31 4.14
CA ASN A 30 0.65 1.10 4.48
C ASN A 30 1.46 1.18 5.78
N TYR A 31 2.64 1.81 5.73
CA TYR A 31 3.50 2.03 6.90
C TYR A 31 3.18 3.33 7.66
N GLY A 32 2.13 4.07 7.27
CA GLY A 32 1.85 5.43 7.72
C GLY A 32 2.55 6.50 6.86
N LEU A 33 2.25 7.78 7.11
CA LEU A 33 2.90 8.94 6.45
C LEU A 33 2.93 8.88 4.90
N ASN A 34 1.91 8.30 4.27
CA ASN A 34 1.85 8.05 2.83
C ASN A 34 3.00 7.18 2.28
N THR A 35 3.58 6.33 3.13
CA THR A 35 4.56 5.32 2.73
C THR A 35 3.86 3.98 2.54
N TRP A 36 4.11 3.38 1.38
CA TRP A 36 3.48 2.17 0.90
C TRP A 36 4.53 1.13 0.52
N GLY A 37 4.29 -0.12 0.88
CA GLY A 37 5.12 -1.28 0.54
C GLY A 37 4.36 -2.25 -0.35
N TRP A 38 5.07 -2.98 -1.22
CA TRP A 38 4.52 -4.00 -2.09
C TRP A 38 5.24 -5.34 -1.94
N GLU A 39 4.50 -6.41 -2.22
CA GLU A 39 5.01 -7.76 -2.47
C GLU A 39 4.89 -8.09 -3.96
N ARG A 40 5.98 -8.56 -4.56
CA ARG A 40 6.08 -8.91 -5.98
C ARG A 40 5.44 -10.26 -6.29
N ASP A 41 5.61 -11.22 -5.41
CA ASP A 41 5.39 -12.63 -5.77
C ASP A 41 3.93 -13.05 -5.65
N TYR A 42 3.46 -13.81 -6.65
CA TYR A 42 2.16 -14.47 -6.61
C TYR A 42 2.02 -15.32 -5.34
N LYS A 43 0.87 -15.20 -4.67
CA LYS A 43 0.53 -15.72 -3.33
C LYS A 43 1.16 -14.95 -2.16
N GLY A 44 1.66 -13.74 -2.42
CA GLY A 44 2.00 -12.75 -1.39
C GLY A 44 3.41 -12.84 -0.83
N GLY A 45 4.33 -13.50 -1.56
CA GLY A 45 5.76 -13.49 -1.28
C GLY A 45 6.18 -13.71 0.18
N GLY A 46 7.18 -12.95 0.62
CA GLY A 46 7.77 -13.02 1.96
C GLY A 46 6.93 -12.34 3.04
N ARG A 47 5.94 -11.54 2.64
CA ARG A 47 5.03 -10.75 3.49
C ARG A 47 5.75 -9.73 4.37
N ASP A 48 6.90 -9.23 3.94
CA ASP A 48 7.63 -8.12 4.56
C ASP A 48 7.37 -6.77 3.85
N PHE A 49 6.76 -6.81 2.66
CA PHE A 49 6.29 -5.71 1.82
C PHE A 49 7.38 -4.72 1.42
N ASN A 50 8.62 -5.20 1.29
CA ASN A 50 9.78 -4.37 0.97
C ASN A 50 10.33 -4.57 -0.46
N ASP A 51 9.67 -5.39 -1.30
CA ASP A 51 10.08 -5.56 -2.70
C ASP A 51 10.03 -4.24 -3.49
N LEU A 52 9.11 -3.35 -3.11
CA LEU A 52 9.08 -1.95 -3.50
C LEU A 52 8.52 -1.11 -2.34
N VAL A 53 9.18 0.00 -2.03
CA VAL A 53 8.72 0.97 -1.03
C VAL A 53 8.64 2.35 -1.67
N VAL A 54 7.46 2.98 -1.57
CA VAL A 54 7.18 4.32 -2.14
C VAL A 54 6.64 5.24 -1.06
N GLN A 55 7.22 6.43 -0.92
CA GLN A 55 6.64 7.51 -0.13
C GLN A 55 6.06 8.57 -1.06
N LEU A 56 4.79 8.91 -0.87
CA LEU A 56 4.11 9.95 -1.63
C LEU A 56 4.00 11.21 -0.77
N ASP A 57 4.71 12.25 -1.17
CA ASP A 57 4.60 13.57 -0.57
C ASP A 57 4.02 14.56 -1.59
N PHE A 58 2.77 14.97 -1.35
CA PHE A 58 2.06 15.93 -2.18
C PHE A 58 2.36 17.38 -1.79
N THR A 59 3.03 17.60 -0.66
CA THR A 59 3.28 18.92 -0.07
C THR A 59 4.72 19.39 -0.22
N SER A 60 5.74 18.53 -0.07
CA SER A 60 7.12 18.95 -0.33
C SER A 60 7.37 19.30 -1.78
N ALA A 61 6.59 18.77 -2.73
CA ALA A 61 6.69 19.16 -4.13
C ALA A 61 5.95 20.48 -4.46
N TYR A 62 5.09 20.97 -3.58
CA TYR A 62 4.36 22.23 -3.79
C TYR A 62 5.35 23.41 -3.79
N GLY A 63 5.40 24.15 -4.90
CA GLY A 63 6.37 25.23 -5.11
C GLY A 63 7.73 24.80 -5.67
N HIS A 64 8.03 23.49 -5.73
CA HIS A 64 9.27 23.00 -6.34
C HIS A 64 9.19 22.87 -7.88
N GLY A 65 7.99 22.95 -8.48
CA GLY A 65 7.78 22.92 -9.94
C GLY A 65 7.85 21.53 -10.60
N TRP A 66 7.86 20.45 -9.82
CA TRP A 66 7.93 19.06 -10.33
C TRP A 66 6.55 18.43 -10.56
N LEU A 67 5.51 18.99 -9.94
CA LEU A 67 4.12 18.63 -10.18
C LEU A 67 3.51 19.78 -10.97
N VAL A 68 3.29 19.55 -12.26
CA VAL A 68 2.70 20.50 -13.23
C VAL A 68 1.18 20.36 -13.22
#